data_AF-A0A7G9QBZ4-F1
#
_entry.id   AF-A0A7G9QBZ4-F1
#
_cell.length_a   1.000
_cell.length_b   1.000
_cell.length_c   1.000
_cell.angle_alpha   90.00
_cell.angle_beta   90.00
_cell.angle_gamma   90.00
#
_symmetry.space_group_name_H-M   'P 1'
#
loop_
_entity.id
_entity.type
_entity.pdbx_description
1 polymer ?
#
loop_
_entity_poly.entity_id
_entity_poly.type
_entity_poly.pdbx_seq_one_letter_code
_entity_poly.pdbx_strand_id
1 'polypeptide(L)'
;MLSIAPSIFLMACSQSHEKNKNIEDSTIKKEMIVKAVSVEKSIQQKVEEDTLGNFADYYVAVLDTNMNYNPIHSKMFSTSEALNIPIDTLGRYYNKKKDEIILPENDEDEIYAGEYFPRRNAEENLSLEYLNMYKPDAKAKTIALVAGIYADKDSATIALKKLKTIEPKAFVLKSKIYVGCMH
;
A
#
# COMPACT_ATOMS: atom_id res chain seq x y z
N MET A 1 -14.85 -41.18 37.90
CA MET A 1 -13.40 -41.40 38.07
C MET A 1 -12.71 -40.25 37.34
N LEU A 2 -12.49 -39.10 37.99
CA LEU A 2 -11.34 -38.76 38.85
C LEU A 2 -9.98 -39.11 38.21
N SER A 3 -9.28 -38.11 37.68
CA SER A 3 -7.89 -37.84 38.07
C SER A 3 -7.48 -36.42 37.67
N ILE A 4 -6.73 -35.78 38.56
CA ILE A 4 -6.41 -34.36 38.64
C ILE A 4 -4.88 -34.21 38.55
N ALA A 5 -4.44 -33.26 37.72
CA ALA A 5 -3.25 -32.39 37.85
C ALA A 5 -1.83 -33.01 37.72
N PRO A 6 -0.75 -32.20 37.86
CA PRO A 6 -0.32 -31.09 37.00
C PRO A 6 1.20 -31.19 36.70
N SER A 7 1.78 -30.29 35.88
CA SER A 7 3.16 -29.84 36.12
C SER A 7 3.51 -28.55 35.38
N ILE A 8 4.03 -27.63 36.20
CA ILE A 8 4.60 -26.33 35.92
C ILE A 8 6.10 -26.54 35.63
N PHE A 9 6.66 -25.85 34.63
CA PHE A 9 8.08 -25.51 34.64
C PHE A 9 8.28 -24.04 34.25
N LEU A 10 9.05 -23.35 35.08
CA LEU A 10 9.37 -21.93 35.08
C LEU A 10 10.73 -21.66 34.39
N MET A 11 10.95 -20.38 34.05
CA MET A 11 12.23 -19.68 33.82
C MET A 11 12.96 -19.98 32.50
N ALA A 12 13.60 -19.04 31.80
CA ALA A 12 14.19 -17.77 32.24
C ALA A 12 14.23 -16.69 31.14
N CYS A 13 14.21 -15.43 31.57
CA CYS A 13 14.64 -14.26 30.79
C CYS A 13 16.17 -14.19 30.71
N SER A 14 16.68 -13.69 29.59
CA SER A 14 18.01 -13.06 29.51
C SER A 14 17.93 -11.82 28.64
N GLN A 15 17.91 -10.65 29.29
CA GLN A 15 18.33 -9.38 28.70
C GLN A 15 19.85 -9.29 28.85
N SER A 16 20.56 -8.92 27.78
CA SER A 16 21.92 -8.40 27.87
C SER A 16 21.93 -6.99 27.31
N HIS A 17 22.01 -6.03 28.23
CA HIS A 17 22.30 -4.63 27.99
C HIS A 17 23.83 -4.50 27.99
N GLU A 18 24.44 -4.01 26.91
CA GLU A 18 25.78 -3.41 26.97
C GLU A 18 25.70 -1.93 26.62
N LYS A 19 26.08 -1.12 27.61
CA LYS A 19 26.41 0.31 27.51
C LYS A 19 27.92 0.44 27.59
N ASN A 20 28.51 1.30 26.75
CA ASN A 20 29.62 2.23 27.04
C ASN A 20 30.25 2.66 25.70
N LYS A 21 30.75 3.88 25.46
CA LYS A 21 30.83 5.15 26.21
C LYS A 21 31.41 6.20 25.22
N ASN A 22 31.02 7.47 25.39
CA ASN A 22 31.74 8.75 25.18
C ASN A 22 32.75 8.91 24.03
N ILE A 23 32.79 10.06 23.35
CA ILE A 23 33.50 11.31 23.75
C ILE A 23 32.94 12.44 22.84
N GLU A 24 32.23 13.46 23.34
CA GLU A 24 32.70 14.85 23.67
C GLU A 24 33.70 15.43 22.65
N ASP A 25 33.44 16.50 21.89
CA ASP A 25 33.30 17.91 22.25
C ASP A 25 34.31 18.68 21.37
N SER A 26 33.89 19.76 20.70
CA SER A 26 34.63 21.03 20.68
C SER A 26 33.94 22.05 19.75
N THR A 27 33.07 22.84 20.36
CA THR A 27 33.05 24.32 20.33
C THR A 27 33.81 25.12 19.22
N ILE A 28 33.01 25.98 18.56
CA ILE A 28 33.21 27.44 18.33
C ILE A 28 34.32 27.92 17.36
N LYS A 29 33.90 28.64 16.30
CA LYS A 29 34.26 30.07 16.10
C LYS A 29 33.34 30.78 15.11
N LYS A 30 32.95 31.98 15.53
CA LYS A 30 31.98 32.90 14.96
C LYS A 30 32.74 34.02 14.22
N GLU A 31 32.07 34.56 13.20
CA GLU A 31 32.13 35.94 12.69
C GLU A 31 33.17 36.40 11.64
N MET A 32 32.67 37.40 10.88
CA MET A 32 33.27 38.29 9.85
C MET A 32 33.15 37.80 8.40
N ILE A 33 32.52 38.50 7.43
CA ILE A 33 32.00 39.88 7.30
C ILE A 33 30.84 39.85 6.29
N VAL A 34 29.76 40.55 6.61
CA VAL A 34 28.64 40.82 5.70
C VAL A 34 29.04 41.97 4.76
N LYS A 35 29.04 41.74 3.45
CA LYS A 35 28.99 42.82 2.45
C LYS A 35 27.74 42.61 1.60
N ALA A 36 26.71 43.37 1.94
CA ALA A 36 25.46 43.43 1.19
C ALA A 36 25.72 44.03 -0.19
N VAL A 37 25.43 43.25 -1.23
CA VAL A 37 25.15 43.77 -2.58
C VAL A 37 23.87 43.09 -3.03
N SER A 38 22.80 43.87 -2.98
CA SER A 38 21.48 43.58 -3.52
C SER A 38 21.54 43.54 -5.04
N VAL A 39 21.35 42.36 -5.63
CA VAL A 39 20.89 42.21 -7.01
C VAL A 39 19.70 41.26 -6.94
N GLU A 40 18.51 41.83 -6.86
CA GLU A 40 17.26 41.11 -7.04
C GLU A 40 17.17 40.63 -8.49
N LYS A 41 17.47 39.34 -8.70
CA LYS A 41 16.97 38.60 -9.85
C LYS A 41 16.12 37.46 -9.31
N SER A 42 14.81 37.65 -9.40
CA SER A 42 13.80 36.66 -9.03
C SER A 42 13.94 35.42 -9.90
N ILE A 43 14.75 34.47 -9.44
CA ILE A 43 14.68 33.10 -9.91
C ILE A 43 13.49 32.50 -9.17
N GLN A 44 12.35 32.37 -9.87
CA GLN A 44 11.26 31.51 -9.45
C GLN A 44 11.78 30.07 -9.48
N GLN A 45 12.45 29.70 -8.40
CA GLN A 45 12.79 28.32 -8.11
C GLN A 45 11.47 27.65 -7.76
N LYS A 46 10.84 27.03 -8.77
CA LYS A 46 9.83 26.01 -8.55
C LYS A 46 10.52 24.96 -7.70
N VAL A 47 10.30 25.04 -6.39
CA VAL A 47 10.62 23.96 -5.46
C VAL A 47 9.71 22.82 -5.92
N GLU A 48 10.23 21.96 -6.79
CA GLU A 48 9.74 20.60 -6.87
C GLU A 48 10.08 20.01 -5.50
N GLU A 49 9.12 20.18 -4.59
CA GLU A 49 9.12 19.51 -3.30
C GLU A 49 9.42 18.04 -3.57
N ASP A 50 10.42 17.54 -2.85
CA ASP A 50 10.98 16.20 -2.93
C ASP A 50 9.90 15.14 -2.64
N THR A 51 9.02 14.96 -3.61
CA THR A 51 7.92 14.01 -3.63
C THR A 51 8.43 12.64 -4.09
N LEU A 52 9.71 12.49 -4.42
CA LEU A 52 10.32 11.22 -4.83
C LEU A 52 10.36 10.21 -3.69
N GLY A 53 10.53 10.64 -2.43
CA GLY A 53 10.62 9.73 -1.28
C GLY A 53 9.32 9.00 -0.91
N ASN A 54 8.16 9.55 -1.31
CA ASN A 54 6.86 9.02 -0.91
C ASN A 54 6.16 8.17 -1.98
N PHE A 55 6.84 7.86 -3.08
CA PHE A 55 6.30 6.98 -4.12
C PHE A 55 7.26 5.83 -4.40
N ALA A 56 6.70 4.65 -4.65
CA ALA A 56 7.44 3.47 -5.07
C ALA A 56 6.88 2.92 -6.38
N ASP A 57 7.76 2.35 -7.19
CA ASP A 57 7.39 1.61 -8.39
C ASP A 57 6.99 0.17 -7.98
N TYR A 58 5.77 -0.23 -8.36
CA TYR A 58 5.26 -1.59 -8.18
C TYR A 58 4.73 -2.15 -9.50
N TYR A 59 4.51 -3.46 -9.51
CA TYR A 59 3.84 -4.19 -10.58
C TYR A 59 2.51 -4.71 -10.08
N VAL A 60 1.41 -4.26 -10.68
CA VAL A 60 0.04 -4.63 -10.26
C VAL A 60 -0.47 -5.69 -11.22
N ALA A 61 -0.78 -6.88 -10.69
CA ALA A 61 -1.40 -7.96 -11.45
C ALA A 61 -2.93 -7.79 -11.42
N VAL A 62 -3.54 -7.63 -12.60
CA VAL A 62 -4.97 -7.42 -12.76
C VAL A 62 -5.55 -8.62 -13.51
N LEU A 63 -6.50 -9.31 -12.88
CA LEU A 63 -7.21 -10.43 -13.51
C LEU A 63 -8.21 -9.93 -14.54
N ASP A 64 -9.06 -8.97 -14.14
CA ASP A 64 -10.12 -8.42 -14.98
C ASP A 64 -10.48 -7.00 -14.54
N THR A 65 -11.25 -6.29 -15.37
CA THR A 65 -11.81 -4.98 -15.07
C THR A 65 -13.29 -4.92 -15.44
N ASN A 66 -14.06 -4.11 -14.72
CA ASN A 66 -15.48 -3.89 -15.01
C ASN A 66 -15.93 -2.53 -14.48
N MET A 67 -16.96 -1.95 -15.10
CA MET A 67 -17.61 -0.75 -14.59
C MET A 67 -18.70 -1.08 -13.56
N ASN A 68 -19.19 -2.33 -13.54
CA ASN A 68 -20.20 -2.81 -12.60
C ASN A 68 -19.54 -3.66 -11.53
N TYR A 69 -19.87 -3.37 -10.27
CA TYR A 69 -19.35 -4.09 -9.11
C TYR A 69 -19.77 -5.57 -9.07
N ASN A 70 -21.03 -5.90 -9.36
CA ASN A 70 -21.55 -7.24 -9.08
C ASN A 70 -20.85 -8.36 -9.88
N PRO A 71 -20.61 -8.21 -11.20
CA PRO A 71 -19.92 -9.24 -11.97
C PRO A 71 -18.47 -9.45 -11.50
N ILE A 72 -17.74 -8.36 -11.23
CA ILE A 72 -16.33 -8.45 -10.85
C ILE A 72 -16.16 -8.94 -9.40
N HIS A 73 -17.08 -8.59 -8.52
CA HIS A 73 -17.17 -9.12 -7.16
C HIS A 73 -17.42 -10.62 -7.15
N SER A 74 -18.36 -11.11 -7.96
CA SER A 74 -18.60 -12.56 -8.09
C SER A 74 -17.36 -13.28 -8.61
N LYS A 75 -16.66 -12.68 -9.58
CA LYS A 75 -15.42 -13.21 -10.14
C LYS A 75 -14.28 -13.27 -9.13
N MET A 76 -14.23 -12.34 -8.17
CA MET A 76 -13.23 -12.35 -7.09
C MET A 76 -13.33 -13.64 -6.27
N PHE A 77 -14.54 -14.04 -5.86
CA PHE A 77 -14.72 -15.29 -5.10
C PHE A 77 -14.37 -16.54 -5.91
N SER A 78 -14.85 -16.64 -7.16
CA SER A 78 -14.51 -17.78 -8.00
C SER A 78 -13.01 -17.89 -8.27
N THR A 79 -12.32 -16.74 -8.35
CA THR A 79 -10.86 -16.69 -8.50
C THR A 79 -10.16 -17.14 -7.23
N SER A 80 -10.63 -16.68 -6.07
CA SER A 80 -10.10 -17.08 -4.76
C SER A 80 -10.17 -18.60 -4.59
N GLU A 81 -11.31 -19.20 -4.91
CA GLU A 81 -11.51 -20.65 -4.88
C GLU A 81 -10.61 -21.38 -5.89
N ALA A 82 -10.54 -20.90 -7.14
CA ALA A 82 -9.80 -21.59 -8.21
C ALA A 82 -8.28 -21.54 -8.03
N LEU A 83 -7.74 -20.45 -7.48
CA LEU A 83 -6.29 -20.23 -7.37
C LEU A 83 -5.78 -20.28 -5.92
N ASN A 84 -6.67 -20.46 -4.96
CA ASN A 84 -6.37 -20.42 -3.52
C ASN A 84 -5.64 -19.13 -3.11
N ILE A 85 -6.08 -17.99 -3.65
CA ILE A 85 -5.57 -16.66 -3.30
C ILE A 85 -6.54 -16.03 -2.29
N PRO A 86 -6.08 -15.61 -1.10
CA PRO A 86 -6.93 -14.97 -0.10
C PRO A 86 -7.51 -13.65 -0.60
N ILE A 87 -8.71 -13.32 -0.14
CA ILE A 87 -9.34 -12.01 -0.37
C ILE A 87 -9.05 -11.13 0.83
N ASP A 88 -8.63 -9.89 0.57
CA ASP A 88 -8.54 -8.85 1.58
C ASP A 88 -9.14 -7.56 1.02
N THR A 89 -10.16 -7.04 1.71
CA THR A 89 -10.85 -5.82 1.30
C THR A 89 -10.33 -4.57 1.99
N LEU A 90 -9.40 -4.68 2.95
CA LEU A 90 -9.03 -3.59 3.87
C LEU A 90 -10.22 -3.03 4.64
N GLY A 91 -11.19 -3.88 5.02
CA GLY A 91 -12.42 -3.44 5.69
C GLY A 91 -13.41 -2.69 4.79
N ARG A 92 -13.06 -2.44 3.52
CA ARG A 92 -13.95 -1.77 2.56
C ARG A 92 -15.12 -2.64 2.15
N TYR A 93 -16.22 -2.00 1.80
CA TYR A 93 -17.41 -2.62 1.22
C TYR A 93 -17.98 -1.74 0.11
N TYR A 94 -18.84 -2.32 -0.72
CA TYR A 94 -19.55 -1.54 -1.74
C TYR A 94 -20.82 -0.93 -1.18
N ASN A 95 -20.82 0.40 -1.09
CA ASN A 95 -21.97 1.20 -0.70
C ASN A 95 -22.88 1.42 -1.91
N LYS A 96 -24.02 0.74 -1.94
CA LYS A 96 -25.01 0.84 -3.02
C LYS A 96 -25.65 2.23 -3.15
N LYS A 97 -25.68 3.04 -2.09
CA LYS A 97 -26.26 4.39 -2.13
C LYS A 97 -25.30 5.37 -2.81
N LYS A 98 -24.00 5.27 -2.52
CA LYS A 98 -22.94 6.07 -3.15
C LYS A 98 -22.48 5.53 -4.51
N ASP A 99 -22.75 4.25 -4.79
CA ASP A 99 -22.21 3.52 -5.95
C ASP A 99 -20.67 3.50 -5.93
N GLU A 100 -20.11 3.17 -4.76
CA GLU A 100 -18.67 3.25 -4.47
C GLU A 100 -18.20 2.16 -3.51
N ILE A 101 -16.95 1.72 -3.66
CA ILE A 101 -16.21 0.94 -2.66
C ILE A 101 -15.63 1.92 -1.64
N ILE A 102 -15.97 1.77 -0.37
CA ILE A 102 -15.59 2.70 0.71
C ILE A 102 -15.34 1.96 2.02
N LEU A 103 -14.67 2.61 2.97
CA LEU A 103 -14.67 2.21 4.37
C LEU A 103 -16.04 2.51 5.03
N PRO A 104 -16.36 1.86 6.17
CA PRO A 104 -17.49 2.24 7.01
C PRO A 104 -17.53 3.74 7.32
N GLU A 105 -18.73 4.32 7.45
CA GLU A 105 -18.88 5.74 7.82
C GLU A 105 -18.47 6.03 9.27
N ASN A 106 -18.33 4.97 10.07
CA ASN A 106 -17.88 5.00 11.46
C ASN A 106 -16.52 4.33 11.64
N ASP A 107 -15.68 4.34 10.60
CA ASP A 107 -14.30 3.85 10.67
C ASP A 107 -13.49 4.66 11.71
N GLU A 108 -12.46 4.03 12.29
CA GLU A 108 -11.61 4.68 13.29
C GLU A 108 -10.71 5.76 12.67
N ASP A 109 -10.41 5.62 11.38
CA ASP A 109 -9.75 6.65 10.59
C ASP A 109 -10.77 7.69 10.11
N GLU A 110 -10.92 8.77 10.88
CA GLU A 110 -11.87 9.85 10.59
C GLU A 110 -11.66 10.49 9.20
N ILE A 111 -10.45 10.42 8.63
CA ILE A 111 -10.14 10.99 7.31
C ILE A 111 -10.70 10.11 6.19
N TYR A 112 -10.66 8.79 6.34
CA TYR A 112 -11.15 7.86 5.31
C TYR A 112 -12.52 7.23 5.63
N ALA A 113 -13.13 7.55 6.77
CA ALA A 113 -14.47 7.12 7.13
C ALA A 113 -15.49 7.50 6.02
N GLY A 114 -16.12 6.49 5.43
CA GLY A 114 -17.06 6.67 4.33
C GLY A 114 -16.44 7.01 2.98
N GLU A 115 -15.11 7.00 2.87
CA GLU A 115 -14.32 7.29 1.67
C GLU A 115 -13.58 6.04 1.16
N TYR A 116 -13.00 6.14 -0.04
CA TYR A 116 -12.18 5.08 -0.60
C TYR A 116 -10.74 5.12 -0.05
N PHE A 117 -10.30 4.02 0.53
CA PHE A 117 -8.91 3.84 0.98
C PHE A 117 -8.14 2.89 0.03
N PRO A 118 -7.08 3.32 -0.69
CA PRO A 118 -6.38 2.50 -1.68
C PRO A 118 -5.43 1.46 -1.05
N ARG A 119 -5.32 0.27 -1.68
CA ARG A 119 -4.22 -0.66 -1.38
C ARG A 119 -2.92 -0.18 -2.02
N ARG A 120 -1.83 -0.13 -1.23
CA ARG A 120 -0.54 0.45 -1.63
C ARG A 120 0.68 -0.45 -1.39
N ASN A 121 0.55 -1.46 -0.55
CA ASN A 121 1.66 -2.34 -0.17
C ASN A 121 1.81 -3.50 -1.15
N ALA A 122 3.02 -4.05 -1.23
CA ALA A 122 3.27 -5.28 -1.97
C ALA A 122 2.70 -6.49 -1.20
N GLU A 123 1.59 -7.01 -1.69
CA GLU A 123 0.82 -8.09 -1.08
C GLU A 123 0.12 -8.92 -2.16
N GLU A 124 -0.02 -10.22 -1.92
CA GLU A 124 -0.57 -11.20 -2.88
C GLU A 124 -2.04 -11.56 -2.56
N ASN A 125 -2.84 -10.56 -2.21
CA ASN A 125 -4.27 -10.73 -1.93
C ASN A 125 -5.11 -10.33 -3.14
N LEU A 126 -6.29 -10.95 -3.27
CA LEU A 126 -7.34 -10.47 -4.16
C LEU A 126 -8.03 -9.26 -3.53
N SER A 127 -8.23 -8.21 -4.32
CA SER A 127 -9.02 -7.05 -3.92
C SER A 127 -9.69 -6.38 -5.11
N LEU A 128 -10.75 -5.62 -4.83
CA LEU A 128 -11.40 -4.74 -5.80
C LEU A 128 -10.91 -3.32 -5.57
N GLU A 129 -10.25 -2.76 -6.56
CA GLU A 129 -9.63 -1.43 -6.51
C GLU A 129 -10.13 -0.60 -7.69
N TYR A 130 -10.06 0.72 -7.61
CA TYR A 130 -10.24 1.54 -8.79
C TYR A 130 -8.97 1.55 -9.64
N LEU A 131 -9.09 1.21 -10.93
CA LEU A 131 -7.95 1.08 -11.85
C LEU A 131 -7.16 2.38 -11.98
N ASN A 132 -7.83 3.53 -11.84
CA ASN A 132 -7.19 4.85 -11.90
C ASN A 132 -6.20 5.10 -10.75
N MET A 133 -6.25 4.32 -9.66
CA MET A 133 -5.22 4.34 -8.61
C MET A 133 -3.87 3.84 -9.10
N TYR A 134 -3.87 2.97 -10.11
CA TYR A 134 -2.64 2.36 -10.63
C TYR A 134 -2.31 2.80 -12.06
N LYS A 135 -3.32 3.25 -12.80
CA LYS A 135 -3.23 3.73 -14.18
C LYS A 135 -3.99 5.06 -14.30
N PRO A 136 -3.35 6.21 -14.09
CA PRO A 136 -4.03 7.51 -13.96
C PRO A 136 -4.94 7.91 -15.14
N ASP A 137 -4.64 7.42 -16.35
CA ASP A 137 -5.43 7.64 -17.56
C ASP A 137 -6.60 6.65 -17.73
N ALA A 138 -6.82 5.74 -16.78
CA ALA A 138 -7.97 4.85 -16.78
C ALA A 138 -9.28 5.62 -16.56
N LYS A 139 -10.36 5.14 -17.17
CA LYS A 139 -11.70 5.70 -16.98
C LYS A 139 -12.08 5.64 -15.50
N ALA A 140 -12.56 6.77 -14.96
CA ALA A 140 -13.04 6.87 -13.59
C ALA A 140 -14.06 5.76 -13.27
N LYS A 141 -14.02 5.26 -12.04
CA LYS A 141 -14.85 4.14 -11.55
C LYS A 141 -14.67 2.80 -12.29
N THR A 142 -13.65 2.63 -13.13
CA THR A 142 -13.27 1.29 -13.60
C THR A 142 -12.76 0.50 -12.41
N ILE A 143 -13.45 -0.56 -12.04
CA ILE A 143 -13.05 -1.48 -10.97
C ILE A 143 -12.10 -2.51 -11.57
N ALA A 144 -10.96 -2.70 -10.95
CA ALA A 144 -10.00 -3.76 -11.25
C ALA A 144 -10.10 -4.85 -10.18
N LEU A 145 -10.14 -6.10 -10.63
CA LEU A 145 -9.87 -7.25 -9.76
C LEU A 145 -8.36 -7.43 -9.73
N VAL A 146 -7.74 -6.82 -8.71
CA VAL A 146 -6.32 -6.94 -8.45
C VAL A 146 -6.06 -8.29 -7.79
N ALA A 147 -5.07 -9.01 -8.28
CA ALA A 147 -4.63 -10.31 -7.76
C ALA A 147 -3.21 -10.26 -7.19
N GLY A 148 -2.76 -9.05 -6.82
CA GLY A 148 -1.51 -8.81 -6.13
C GLY A 148 -0.80 -7.53 -6.61
N ILE A 149 -0.04 -6.95 -5.69
CA ILE A 149 0.92 -5.87 -5.94
C ILE A 149 2.30 -6.43 -5.62
N TYR A 150 3.24 -6.31 -6.55
CA TYR A 150 4.56 -6.92 -6.47
C TYR A 150 5.65 -5.87 -6.54
N ALA A 151 6.64 -5.98 -5.65
CA ALA A 151 7.83 -5.11 -5.65
C ALA A 151 8.72 -5.31 -6.88
N ASP A 152 8.71 -6.53 -7.45
CA ASP A 152 9.54 -6.88 -8.59
C ASP A 152 8.72 -7.44 -9.76
N LYS A 153 9.29 -7.32 -10.96
CA LYS A 153 8.66 -7.70 -12.22
C LYS A 153 8.52 -9.22 -12.37
N ASP A 154 9.46 -9.97 -11.82
CA ASP A 154 9.54 -11.42 -12.04
C ASP A 154 8.44 -12.13 -11.26
N SER A 155 8.22 -11.75 -10.00
CA SER A 155 7.10 -12.21 -9.17
C SER A 155 5.76 -11.88 -9.84
N ALA A 156 5.58 -10.64 -10.34
CA ALA A 156 4.38 -10.26 -11.08
C ALA A 156 4.18 -11.09 -12.36
N THR A 157 5.26 -11.40 -13.08
CA THR A 157 5.22 -12.23 -14.29
C THR A 157 4.85 -13.68 -13.97
N ILE A 158 5.32 -14.21 -12.85
CA ILE A 158 4.95 -15.55 -12.36
C ILE A 158 3.46 -15.56 -11.98
N ALA A 159 2.99 -14.56 -11.26
CA ALA A 159 1.57 -14.40 -10.93
C ALA A 159 0.71 -14.34 -12.20
N LEU A 160 1.10 -13.51 -13.18
CA LEU A 160 0.39 -13.38 -14.45
C LEU A 160 0.23 -14.72 -15.19
N LYS A 161 1.26 -15.56 -15.19
CA LYS A 161 1.17 -16.90 -15.81
C LYS A 161 0.09 -17.75 -15.15
N LYS A 162 -0.02 -17.70 -13.82
CA LYS A 162 -1.09 -18.39 -13.07
C LYS A 162 -2.46 -17.79 -13.38
N LEU A 163 -2.59 -16.47 -13.40
CA LEU A 163 -3.86 -15.80 -13.70
C LEU A 163 -4.36 -16.12 -15.11
N LYS A 164 -3.46 -16.21 -16.09
CA LYS A 164 -3.81 -16.54 -17.48
C LYS A 164 -4.31 -17.95 -17.70
N THR A 165 -4.21 -18.86 -16.72
CA THR A 165 -4.83 -20.18 -16.82
C THR A 165 -6.36 -20.12 -16.70
N ILE A 166 -6.90 -19.09 -16.04
CA ILE A 166 -8.34 -18.88 -15.85
C ILE A 166 -8.88 -17.66 -16.59
N GLU A 167 -8.05 -16.65 -16.87
CA GLU A 167 -8.44 -15.43 -17.57
C GLU A 167 -7.35 -14.99 -18.55
N PRO A 168 -7.45 -15.34 -19.85
CA PRO A 168 -6.44 -15.03 -20.85
C PRO A 168 -6.12 -13.54 -21.00
N LYS A 169 -7.09 -12.65 -20.72
CA LYS A 169 -6.92 -11.19 -20.82
C LYS A 169 -6.25 -10.56 -19.59
N ALA A 170 -5.95 -11.33 -18.55
CA ALA A 170 -5.22 -10.84 -17.39
C ALA A 170 -3.91 -10.19 -17.81
N PHE A 171 -3.50 -9.16 -17.07
CA PHE A 171 -2.34 -8.34 -17.40
C PHE A 171 -1.61 -7.85 -16.14
N VAL A 172 -0.38 -7.39 -16.34
CA VAL A 172 0.41 -6.69 -15.32
C VAL A 172 0.71 -5.30 -15.86
N LEU A 173 0.57 -4.29 -15.00
CA LEU A 173 1.04 -2.93 -15.28
C LEU A 173 2.13 -2.54 -14.29
N LYS A 174 3.05 -1.66 -14.70
CA LYS A 174 3.93 -0.95 -13.77
C LYS A 174 3.20 0.31 -13.30
N SER A 175 3.18 0.54 -11.99
CA SER A 175 2.53 1.69 -11.36
C SER A 175 3.46 2.41 -10.41
N LYS A 176 3.33 3.74 -10.33
CA LYS A 176 3.96 4.56 -9.30
C LYS A 176 2.92 4.81 -8.20
N ILE A 177 3.08 4.16 -7.05
CA ILE A 177 2.10 4.16 -5.96
C ILE A 177 2.65 5.00 -4.79
N TYR A 178 1.79 5.83 -4.19
CA TYR A 178 2.14 6.58 -2.98
C TYR A 178 2.32 5.62 -1.80
N VAL A 179 3.47 5.67 -1.13
CA VAL A 179 3.83 4.82 0.02
C VAL A 179 4.09 5.63 1.30
N GLY A 180 3.84 6.94 1.27
CA GLY A 180 3.90 7.79 2.47
C GLY A 180 2.80 7.49 3.49
N CYS A 181 2.85 8.16 4.63
CA CYS A 181 1.82 8.09 5.67
C CYS A 181 0.49 8.64 5.14
N MET A 182 -0.63 7.92 5.38
CA MET A 182 -1.95 8.33 4.88
C MET A 182 -2.86 8.93 5.94
N HIS A 183 -2.62 8.65 7.22
CA HIS A 183 -3.06 9.41 8.37
C HIS A 183 -2.30 8.93 9.61
#